data_AF-A0A2G6DER5-F1
#
_entry.id   AF-A0A2G6DER5-F1
#
_cell.length_a   1.000
_cell.length_b   1.000
_cell.length_c   1.000
_cell.angle_alpha   90.00
_cell.angle_beta   90.00
_cell.angle_gamma   90.00
#
_symmetry.space_group_name_H-M   'P 1'
#
loop_
_entity.id
_entity.type
_entity.pdbx_description
1 polymer ?
#
loop_
_entity_poly.entity_id
_entity_poly.type
_entity_poly.pdbx_seq_one_letter_code
_entity_poly.pdbx_strand_id
1 'polypeptide(L)'
;MKKLVLIFLFALGILYGQNKDVLLLHSYHKGYVWSDDISRAIEKNLAKYHDIELTTLYMDTKRISTPTYLDKLAKLYKQQLSGKNIDLVIASDNNAFDFVQKYHEQLFKNVPMIFCGINNFNKSMLKSHMKNLTTGVVEQVDLEKNIELISKLQPKLKKLLIINDTTKTGLVIKKNLLPLMEKYRKKFDIEYVDDLDLESLKSKVKHLKRRSSAILFILLFKKNLTQQQNFKQIKNVSRVPIYGLWDFYLNQGIMGGLLTSGLSQGEAVSKMVIDILHNNKNIKDIPIIEKSPNAYMFDYKELNKFNIDVHGAIENPIIINEPSKLYRKYTKTLLLALIVIMILTTIVFVLKKNINKRKEIERVLQNKVQFDKALLDTIPNPIYYKNVDGV
;
A
#
# COMPACT_ATOMS: atom_id res chain seq x y z
N MET A 1 59.39 -18.36 19.16
CA MET A 1 58.05 -18.14 19.74
C MET A 1 57.59 -16.68 19.70
N LYS A 2 58.39 -15.69 20.17
CA LYS A 2 57.98 -14.25 20.15
C LYS A 2 57.63 -13.69 18.76
N LYS A 3 58.33 -14.11 17.68
CA LYS A 3 58.00 -13.68 16.29
C LYS A 3 56.68 -14.27 15.76
N LEU A 4 56.29 -15.49 16.16
CA LEU A 4 55.01 -16.09 15.74
C LEU A 4 53.82 -15.41 16.43
N VAL A 5 53.96 -15.03 17.71
CA VAL A 5 52.92 -14.32 18.46
C VAL A 5 52.68 -12.91 17.89
N LEU A 6 53.72 -12.24 17.41
CA LEU A 6 53.60 -10.92 16.78
C LEU A 6 52.87 -10.98 15.42
N ILE A 7 53.13 -12.03 14.62
CA ILE A 7 52.43 -12.27 13.34
C ILE A 7 50.96 -12.63 13.61
N PHE A 8 50.68 -13.39 14.66
CA PHE A 8 49.31 -13.74 15.05
C PHE A 8 48.51 -12.52 15.54
N LEU A 9 49.13 -11.60 16.30
CA LEU A 9 48.52 -10.35 16.73
C LEU A 9 48.29 -9.36 15.57
N PHE A 10 49.18 -9.33 14.57
CA PHE A 10 48.96 -8.56 13.34
C PHE A 10 47.83 -9.16 12.49
N ALA A 11 47.71 -10.49 12.43
CA ALA A 11 46.62 -11.18 11.75
C ALA A 11 45.25 -10.96 12.44
N LEU A 12 45.21 -10.90 13.78
CA LEU A 12 44.00 -10.57 14.54
C LEU A 12 43.58 -9.10 14.39
N GLY A 13 44.52 -8.17 14.20
CA GLY A 13 44.22 -6.76 13.90
C GLY A 13 43.60 -6.53 12.52
N ILE A 14 43.88 -7.42 11.56
CA ILE A 14 43.31 -7.36 10.19
C ILE A 14 41.89 -7.95 10.16
N LEU A 15 41.48 -8.70 11.19
CA LEU A 15 40.15 -9.31 11.32
C LEU A 15 39.10 -8.42 12.00
N TYR A 16 39.47 -7.22 12.44
CA TYR A 16 38.45 -6.19 12.69
C TYR A 16 37.96 -5.71 11.33
N GLY A 17 36.85 -6.29 10.86
CA GLY A 17 36.13 -5.81 9.69
C GLY A 17 35.91 -4.31 9.84
N GLN A 18 36.46 -3.53 8.92
CA GLN A 18 36.28 -2.09 8.91
C GLN A 18 34.81 -1.80 8.62
N ASN A 19 34.11 -1.21 9.60
CA ASN A 19 32.73 -0.76 9.39
C ASN A 19 32.66 0.16 8.17
N LYS A 20 31.63 -0.03 7.36
CA LYS A 20 31.31 0.74 6.18
C LYS A 20 30.30 1.81 6.52
N ASP A 21 30.69 3.07 6.41
CA ASP A 21 29.81 4.20 6.72
C ASP A 21 28.99 4.57 5.48
N VAL A 22 27.67 4.44 5.57
CA VAL A 22 26.72 4.82 4.51
C VAL A 22 25.92 6.03 4.97
N LEU A 23 25.94 7.09 4.16
CA LEU A 23 25.12 8.27 4.40
C LEU A 23 23.85 8.22 3.55
N LEU A 24 22.68 8.15 4.17
CA LEU A 24 21.39 8.39 3.52
C LEU A 24 20.98 9.86 3.68
N LEU A 25 21.02 10.61 2.59
CA LEU A 25 20.58 12.01 2.55
C LEU A 25 19.21 12.12 1.88
N HIS A 26 18.20 12.47 2.67
CA HIS A 26 16.87 12.78 2.17
C HIS A 26 16.71 14.25 1.83
N SER A 27 16.13 14.53 0.66
CA SER A 27 15.72 15.88 0.29
C SER A 27 14.72 16.47 1.29
N TYR A 28 13.81 15.65 1.83
CA TYR A 28 12.64 16.11 2.58
C TYR A 28 12.76 15.77 4.07
N HIS A 29 11.76 16.10 4.89
CA HIS A 29 11.77 15.85 6.35
C HIS A 29 11.28 14.45 6.70
N LYS A 30 11.71 13.96 7.87
CA LYS A 30 11.08 12.81 8.54
C LYS A 30 9.58 13.08 8.76
N GLY A 31 8.74 12.09 8.48
CA GLY A 31 7.27 12.25 8.48
C GLY A 31 6.68 12.48 7.09
N TYR A 32 7.51 12.73 6.07
CA TYR A 32 7.08 12.70 4.68
C TYR A 32 7.07 11.24 4.19
N VAL A 33 5.88 10.68 3.98
CA VAL A 33 5.65 9.24 3.73
C VAL A 33 6.60 8.65 2.69
N TRP A 34 6.83 9.35 1.58
CA TRP A 34 7.76 8.91 0.54
C TRP A 34 9.19 8.68 1.06
N SER A 35 9.73 9.67 1.78
CA SER A 35 11.07 9.56 2.37
C SER A 35 11.11 8.49 3.45
N ASP A 36 10.08 8.41 4.30
CA ASP A 36 10.00 7.40 5.37
C ASP A 36 9.91 5.96 4.83
N ASP A 37 9.22 5.75 3.71
CA ASP A 37 9.11 4.44 3.06
C ASP A 37 10.46 4.02 2.46
N ILE A 38 11.19 4.94 1.82
CA ILE A 38 12.56 4.71 1.37
C ILE A 38 13.47 4.36 2.54
N SER A 39 13.47 5.16 3.63
CA SER A 39 14.30 4.88 4.81
C SER A 39 13.97 3.50 5.38
N ARG A 40 12.69 3.16 5.54
CA ARG A 40 12.26 1.88 6.13
C ARG A 40 12.74 0.68 5.32
N ALA A 41 12.67 0.76 3.99
CA ALA A 41 13.18 -0.29 3.13
C ALA A 41 14.71 -0.41 3.23
N ILE A 42 15.44 0.70 3.26
CA ILE A 42 16.89 0.70 3.40
C ILE A 42 17.32 0.15 4.77
N GLU A 43 16.79 0.69 5.85
CA GLU A 43 17.06 0.25 7.23
C GLU A 43 16.80 -1.25 7.38
N LYS A 44 15.63 -1.75 6.92
CA LYS A 44 15.28 -3.17 7.00
C LYS A 44 16.27 -4.06 6.23
N ASN A 45 16.66 -3.66 5.02
CA ASN A 45 17.51 -4.49 4.18
C ASN A 45 18.99 -4.45 4.59
N LEU A 46 19.44 -3.33 5.16
CA LEU A 46 20.81 -3.18 5.64
C LEU A 46 21.00 -3.69 7.08
N ALA A 47 19.94 -3.79 7.89
CA ALA A 47 20.01 -4.26 9.28
C ALA A 47 20.64 -5.66 9.47
N LYS A 48 20.67 -6.50 8.43
CA LYS A 48 21.32 -7.82 8.46
C LYS A 48 22.85 -7.76 8.30
N TYR A 49 23.40 -6.61 7.90
CA TYR A 49 24.84 -6.37 7.71
C TYR A 49 25.36 -5.51 8.85
N HIS A 50 25.91 -6.16 9.87
CA HIS A 50 26.36 -5.51 11.11
C HIS A 50 27.58 -4.61 10.93
N ASP A 51 28.28 -4.78 9.81
CA ASP A 51 29.43 -3.98 9.38
C ASP A 51 29.02 -2.74 8.59
N ILE A 52 27.72 -2.48 8.36
CA ILE A 52 27.24 -1.26 7.69
C ILE A 52 26.65 -0.31 8.74
N GLU A 53 27.26 0.86 8.91
CA GLU A 53 26.73 1.94 9.73
C GLU A 53 25.94 2.93 8.87
N LEU A 54 24.62 2.96 9.03
CA LEU A 54 23.74 3.87 8.29
C LEU A 54 23.52 5.17 9.06
N THR A 55 24.09 6.27 8.57
CA THR A 55 23.78 7.63 9.05
C THR A 55 22.69 8.24 8.16
N THR A 56 21.60 8.74 8.75
CA THR A 56 20.50 9.37 7.98
C THR A 56 20.39 10.86 8.29
N LEU A 57 20.38 11.70 7.25
CA LEU A 57 20.19 13.15 7.34
C LEU A 57 19.00 13.60 6.48
N TYR A 58 18.30 14.63 6.95
CA TYR A 58 17.13 15.20 6.30
C TYR A 58 17.37 16.68 6.03
N MET A 59 17.11 17.12 4.79
CA MET A 59 17.34 18.51 4.37
C MET A 59 16.10 19.41 4.45
N ASP A 60 14.90 18.87 4.74
CA ASP A 60 13.63 19.60 4.84
C ASP A 60 13.32 20.58 3.67
N THR A 61 13.75 20.23 2.45
CA THR A 61 13.70 21.16 1.30
C THR A 61 12.32 21.41 0.71
N LYS A 62 11.30 20.65 1.13
CA LYS A 62 9.89 20.99 0.83
C LYS A 62 9.45 22.26 1.54
N ARG A 63 10.07 22.60 2.68
CA ARG A 63 9.74 23.78 3.48
C ARG A 63 10.70 24.93 3.21
N ILE A 64 12.00 24.64 3.11
CA ILE A 64 13.04 25.67 2.92
C ILE A 64 14.09 25.16 1.92
N SER A 65 14.22 25.81 0.76
CA SER A 65 15.16 25.40 -0.31
C SER A 65 15.95 26.56 -0.91
N THR A 66 16.13 27.65 -0.15
CA THR A 66 16.92 28.79 -0.62
C THR A 66 18.40 28.41 -0.76
N PRO A 67 19.15 29.01 -1.71
CA PRO A 67 20.58 28.74 -1.86
C PRO A 67 21.37 28.95 -0.56
N THR A 68 21.06 30.01 0.19
CA THR A 68 21.68 30.31 1.49
C THR A 68 21.43 29.24 2.55
N TYR A 69 20.25 28.62 2.55
CA TYR A 69 19.95 27.49 3.44
C TYR A 69 20.80 26.26 3.08
N LEU A 70 20.89 25.94 1.78
CA LEU A 70 21.71 24.81 1.30
C LEU A 70 23.20 25.01 1.60
N ASP A 71 23.74 26.22 1.42
CA ASP A 71 25.13 26.52 1.78
C ASP A 71 25.38 26.36 3.29
N LYS A 72 24.43 26.77 4.14
CA LYS A 72 24.51 26.57 5.60
C LYS A 72 24.42 25.08 5.97
N LEU A 73 23.55 24.31 5.32
CA LEU A 73 23.49 22.85 5.49
C LEU A 73 24.81 22.18 5.12
N ALA A 74 25.45 22.58 4.02
CA ALA A 74 26.75 22.03 3.64
C ALA A 74 27.82 22.27 4.72
N LYS A 75 27.86 23.47 5.33
CA LYS A 75 28.76 23.75 6.45
C LYS A 75 28.43 22.90 7.69
N LEU A 76 27.15 22.76 8.01
CA LEU A 76 26.69 21.93 9.13
C LEU A 76 27.08 20.46 8.92
N TYR A 77 26.79 19.89 7.74
CA TYR A 77 27.10 18.50 7.42
C TYR A 77 28.60 18.24 7.38
N LYS A 78 29.41 19.20 6.91
CA LYS A 78 30.88 19.11 7.02
C LYS A 78 31.32 18.91 8.48
N GLN A 79 30.71 19.62 9.41
CA GLN A 79 31.00 19.50 10.84
C GLN A 79 30.44 18.20 11.42
N GLN A 80 29.19 17.84 11.13
CA GLN A 80 28.53 16.64 11.65
C GLN A 80 29.19 15.34 11.19
N LEU A 81 29.73 15.33 9.97
CA LEU A 81 30.40 14.18 9.36
C LEU A 81 31.92 14.22 9.59
N SER A 82 32.43 15.22 10.33
CA SER A 82 33.85 15.33 10.65
C SER A 82 34.31 14.13 11.46
N GLY A 83 35.35 13.44 10.97
CA GLY A 83 35.88 12.22 11.60
C GLY A 83 35.17 10.93 11.19
N LYS A 84 34.13 10.99 10.35
CA LYS A 84 33.54 9.81 9.70
C LYS A 84 34.12 9.63 8.30
N ASN A 85 34.38 8.38 7.91
CA ASN A 85 34.89 8.05 6.58
C ASN A 85 33.75 7.46 5.75
N ILE A 86 32.90 8.33 5.18
CA ILE A 86 31.75 7.90 4.38
C ILE A 86 32.23 7.10 3.16
N ASP A 87 31.87 5.82 3.09
CA ASP A 87 32.19 4.92 1.99
C ASP A 87 31.20 5.06 0.82
N LEU A 88 29.97 5.50 1.10
CA LEU A 88 28.90 5.60 0.11
C LEU A 88 27.84 6.64 0.53
N VAL A 89 27.36 7.42 -0.43
CA VAL A 89 26.23 8.35 -0.22
C VAL A 89 25.01 7.86 -1.00
N ILE A 90 23.87 7.78 -0.32
CA ILE A 90 22.55 7.57 -0.92
C ILE A 90 21.83 8.91 -0.95
N ALA A 91 21.49 9.40 -2.15
CA ALA A 91 20.73 10.64 -2.32
C ALA A 91 19.27 10.33 -2.71
N SER A 92 18.32 10.68 -1.83
CA SER A 92 16.88 10.52 -2.06
C SER A 92 16.26 11.82 -2.55
N ASP A 93 15.69 11.75 -3.75
CA ASP A 93 15.04 12.83 -4.51
C ASP A 93 15.98 13.92 -5.04
N ASN A 94 15.43 14.74 -5.95
CA ASN A 94 16.19 15.71 -6.76
C ASN A 94 17.05 16.68 -5.94
N ASN A 95 16.58 17.18 -4.79
CA ASN A 95 17.32 18.21 -4.06
C ASN A 95 18.56 17.64 -3.34
N ALA A 96 18.49 16.43 -2.81
CA ALA A 96 19.63 15.72 -2.23
C ALA A 96 20.63 15.33 -3.32
N PHE A 97 20.13 14.85 -4.47
CA PHE A 97 20.97 14.55 -5.64
C PHE A 97 21.74 15.78 -6.10
N ASP A 98 21.06 16.92 -6.32
CA ASP A 98 21.70 18.17 -6.73
C ASP A 98 22.68 18.68 -5.67
N PHE A 99 22.34 18.53 -4.38
CA PHE A 99 23.20 18.92 -3.27
C PHE A 99 24.47 18.08 -3.22
N VAL A 100 24.37 16.76 -3.26
CA VAL A 100 25.54 15.86 -3.25
C VAL A 100 26.43 16.19 -4.44
N GLN A 101 25.88 16.32 -5.64
CA GLN A 101 26.67 16.70 -6.83
C GLN A 101 27.33 18.09 -6.71
N LYS A 102 26.71 19.05 -6.01
CA LYS A 102 27.24 20.41 -5.81
C LYS A 102 28.37 20.45 -4.79
N TYR A 103 28.23 19.75 -3.67
CA TYR A 103 29.19 19.78 -2.57
C TYR A 103 30.07 18.52 -2.49
N HIS A 104 30.05 17.67 -3.52
CA HIS A 104 30.77 16.40 -3.57
C HIS A 104 32.24 16.55 -3.20
N GLU A 105 32.98 17.43 -3.88
CA GLU A 105 34.40 17.66 -3.61
C GLU A 105 34.68 18.18 -2.18
N GLN A 106 33.73 18.90 -1.57
CA GLN A 106 33.89 19.49 -0.24
C GLN A 106 33.54 18.51 0.89
N LEU A 107 32.56 17.63 0.67
CA LEU A 107 31.96 16.79 1.72
C LEU A 107 32.22 15.29 1.52
N PHE A 108 32.35 14.85 0.28
CA PHE A 108 32.26 13.46 -0.16
C PHE A 108 33.32 13.12 -1.21
N LYS A 109 34.52 13.71 -1.08
CA LYS A 109 35.57 13.59 -2.11
C LYS A 109 35.84 12.11 -2.44
N ASN A 110 35.74 11.76 -3.73
CA ASN A 110 35.87 10.39 -4.27
C ASN A 110 34.84 9.36 -3.76
N VAL A 111 33.84 9.76 -2.98
CA VAL A 111 32.83 8.86 -2.46
C VAL A 111 31.76 8.58 -3.52
N PRO A 112 31.44 7.32 -3.84
CA PRO A 112 30.38 6.99 -4.77
C PRO A 112 28.99 7.43 -4.26
N MET A 113 28.09 7.72 -5.20
CA MET A 113 26.71 8.10 -4.95
C MET A 113 25.73 7.11 -5.58
N ILE A 114 24.72 6.67 -4.83
CA ILE A 114 23.53 6.00 -5.36
C ILE A 114 22.35 6.94 -5.21
N PHE A 115 21.63 7.25 -6.28
CA PHE A 115 20.40 8.04 -6.16
C PHE A 115 19.14 7.17 -6.19
N CYS A 116 18.05 7.68 -5.61
CA CYS A 116 16.69 7.19 -5.83
C CYS A 116 15.70 8.34 -5.82
N GLY A 117 14.47 8.11 -6.29
CA GLY A 117 13.43 9.13 -6.23
C GLY A 117 13.63 10.30 -7.21
N ILE A 118 14.47 10.12 -8.25
CA ILE A 118 14.77 11.21 -9.18
C ILE A 118 13.69 11.30 -10.24
N ASN A 119 12.91 12.36 -10.16
CA ASN A 119 11.90 12.69 -11.15
C ASN A 119 12.55 13.21 -12.43
N ASN A 120 12.10 12.70 -13.59
CA ASN A 120 12.54 13.11 -14.94
C ASN A 120 14.06 13.03 -15.14
N PHE A 121 14.67 11.97 -14.60
CA PHE A 121 16.10 11.78 -14.75
C PHE A 121 16.52 11.75 -16.23
N ASN A 122 17.60 12.48 -16.52
CA ASN A 122 18.34 12.40 -17.78
C ASN A 122 19.83 12.29 -17.42
N LYS A 123 20.58 11.47 -18.16
CA LYS A 123 22.04 11.36 -18.03
C LYS A 123 22.76 12.71 -18.11
N SER A 124 22.20 13.71 -18.78
CA SER A 124 22.73 15.08 -18.81
C SER A 124 22.67 15.81 -17.45
N MET A 125 21.86 15.34 -16.50
CA MET A 125 21.79 15.89 -15.14
C MET A 125 23.02 15.51 -14.29
N LEU A 126 23.77 14.48 -14.70
CA LEU A 126 25.01 14.10 -14.04
C LEU A 126 26.13 15.06 -14.44
N LYS A 127 26.70 15.73 -13.44
CA LYS A 127 27.91 16.54 -13.63
C LYS A 127 29.07 15.67 -14.07
N SER A 128 30.00 16.24 -14.84
CA SER A 128 31.11 15.51 -15.45
C SER A 128 31.94 14.71 -14.45
N HIS A 129 32.21 15.24 -13.25
CA HIS A 129 32.96 14.55 -12.19
C HIS A 129 32.19 13.40 -11.53
N MET A 130 30.87 13.38 -11.65
CA MET A 130 30.00 12.37 -11.03
C MET A 130 29.65 11.20 -11.94
N LYS A 131 29.82 11.33 -13.27
CA LYS A 131 29.40 10.32 -14.27
C LYS A 131 29.92 8.90 -13.97
N ASN A 132 31.11 8.82 -13.40
CA ASN A 132 31.82 7.57 -13.10
C ASN A 132 31.70 7.12 -11.63
N LEU A 133 31.00 7.90 -10.81
CA LEU A 133 30.82 7.71 -9.38
C LEU A 133 29.33 7.66 -9.02
N THR A 134 28.45 7.45 -9.98
CA THR A 134 27.01 7.51 -9.76
C THR A 134 26.26 6.40 -10.47
N THR A 135 25.43 5.70 -9.70
CA THR A 135 24.36 4.84 -10.19
C THR A 135 23.07 5.17 -9.45
N GLY A 136 21.97 4.47 -9.72
CA GLY A 136 20.74 4.71 -9.00
C GLY A 136 19.48 4.21 -9.68
N VAL A 137 18.35 4.60 -9.12
CA VAL A 137 17.01 4.19 -9.51
C VAL A 137 16.19 5.44 -9.83
N VAL A 138 15.62 5.49 -11.04
CA VAL A 138 14.79 6.62 -11.48
C VAL A 138 13.39 6.47 -10.90
N GLU A 139 12.79 7.58 -10.49
CA GLU A 139 11.36 7.65 -10.19
C GLU A 139 10.60 8.02 -11.47
N GLN A 140 9.84 7.07 -11.99
CA GLN A 140 9.07 7.27 -13.20
C GLN A 140 7.70 6.59 -13.08
N VAL A 141 6.65 7.40 -13.13
CA VAL A 141 5.28 6.91 -13.26
C VAL A 141 5.03 6.40 -14.69
N ASP A 142 4.28 5.32 -14.82
CA ASP A 142 3.88 4.76 -16.11
C ASP A 142 2.41 5.12 -16.40
N LEU A 143 2.21 6.28 -17.04
CA LEU A 143 0.88 6.80 -17.35
C LEU A 143 0.13 5.90 -18.33
N GLU A 144 0.83 5.40 -19.35
CA GLU A 144 0.22 4.61 -20.41
C GLU A 144 -0.29 3.27 -19.88
N LYS A 145 0.54 2.53 -19.12
CA LYS A 145 0.10 1.27 -18.53
C LYS A 145 -1.02 1.46 -17.51
N ASN A 146 -1.08 2.59 -16.81
CA ASN A 146 -2.22 2.88 -15.94
C ASN A 146 -3.50 3.15 -16.72
N ILE A 147 -3.46 3.90 -17.83
CA ILE A 147 -4.63 4.12 -18.69
C ILE A 147 -5.08 2.80 -19.34
N GLU A 148 -4.13 1.96 -19.79
CA GLU A 148 -4.41 0.64 -20.33
C GLU A 148 -5.03 -0.28 -19.27
N LEU A 149 -4.47 -0.31 -18.05
CA LEU A 149 -4.99 -1.04 -16.91
C LEU A 149 -6.44 -0.65 -16.62
N ILE A 150 -6.73 0.65 -16.54
CA ILE A 150 -8.09 1.16 -16.31
C ILE A 150 -9.02 0.68 -17.43
N SER A 151 -8.60 0.76 -18.69
CA SER A 151 -9.37 0.27 -19.83
C SER A 151 -9.64 -1.24 -19.75
N LYS A 152 -8.67 -2.03 -19.28
CA LYS A 152 -8.77 -3.50 -19.18
C LYS A 152 -9.69 -3.92 -18.04
N LEU A 153 -9.56 -3.29 -16.87
CA LEU A 153 -10.37 -3.58 -15.69
C LEU A 153 -11.81 -3.07 -15.81
N GLN A 154 -12.03 -2.04 -16.63
CA GLN A 154 -13.34 -1.42 -16.82
C GLN A 154 -13.71 -1.30 -18.32
N PRO A 155 -14.08 -2.41 -18.98
CA PRO A 155 -14.40 -2.41 -20.42
C PRO A 155 -15.63 -1.56 -20.80
N LYS A 156 -16.48 -1.22 -19.82
CA LYS A 156 -17.68 -0.36 -20.00
C LYS A 156 -17.43 1.11 -19.64
N LEU A 157 -16.18 1.51 -19.42
CA LEU A 157 -15.81 2.88 -19.10
C LEU A 157 -16.19 3.81 -20.27
N LYS A 158 -16.90 4.90 -19.94
CA LYS A 158 -17.24 5.96 -20.90
C LYS A 158 -16.46 7.24 -20.64
N LYS A 159 -16.07 7.50 -19.39
CA LYS A 159 -15.40 8.73 -18.97
C LYS A 159 -14.28 8.49 -17.96
N LEU A 160 -13.07 8.95 -18.25
CA LEU A 160 -11.95 9.01 -17.33
C LEU A 160 -11.70 10.47 -16.93
N LEU A 161 -11.90 10.79 -15.65
CA LEU A 161 -11.52 12.09 -15.11
C LEU A 161 -10.08 12.01 -14.59
N ILE A 162 -9.19 12.83 -15.11
CA ILE A 162 -7.81 12.93 -14.65
C ILE A 162 -7.67 14.19 -13.80
N ILE A 163 -7.25 14.00 -12.54
CA ILE A 163 -7.06 15.09 -11.58
C ILE A 163 -5.55 15.27 -11.37
N ASN A 164 -5.07 16.47 -11.64
CA ASN A 164 -3.68 16.88 -11.45
C ASN A 164 -3.62 18.27 -10.80
N ASP A 165 -2.40 18.80 -10.61
CA ASP A 165 -2.19 20.18 -10.21
C ASP A 165 -1.18 20.89 -11.13
N THR A 166 -0.92 22.17 -10.83
CA THR A 166 -0.02 23.05 -11.59
C THR A 166 1.39 23.12 -10.98
N THR A 167 1.76 22.17 -10.12
CA THR A 167 3.14 22.08 -9.60
C THR A 167 4.12 21.71 -10.72
N LYS A 168 5.43 21.88 -10.49
CA LYS A 168 6.47 21.48 -11.47
C LYS A 168 6.30 20.03 -11.92
N THR A 169 6.05 19.11 -10.99
CA THR A 169 5.80 17.69 -11.29
C THR A 169 4.50 17.53 -12.09
N GLY A 170 3.42 18.20 -11.67
CA GLY A 170 2.13 18.19 -12.37
C GLY A 170 2.24 18.63 -13.83
N LEU A 171 2.99 19.70 -14.11
CA LEU A 171 3.21 20.21 -15.47
C LEU A 171 3.99 19.24 -16.36
N VAL A 172 4.99 18.54 -15.82
CA VAL A 172 5.73 17.53 -16.59
C VAL A 172 4.84 16.33 -16.91
N ILE A 173 4.05 15.88 -15.93
CA ILE A 173 3.08 14.80 -16.14
C ILE A 173 2.04 15.20 -17.20
N LYS A 174 1.53 16.44 -17.15
CA LYS A 174 0.61 16.98 -18.17
C LYS A 174 1.20 16.85 -19.58
N LYS A 175 2.46 17.26 -19.78
CA LYS A 175 3.15 17.15 -21.08
C LYS A 175 3.18 15.70 -21.59
N ASN A 176 3.48 14.74 -20.71
CA ASN A 176 3.54 13.32 -21.08
C ASN A 176 2.15 12.69 -21.29
N LEU A 177 1.11 13.27 -20.67
CA LEU A 177 -0.26 12.79 -20.74
C LEU A 177 -0.98 13.22 -22.02
N LEU A 178 -0.73 14.42 -22.54
CA LEU A 178 -1.37 14.96 -23.76
C LEU A 178 -1.38 13.97 -24.95
N PRO A 179 -0.25 13.36 -25.38
CA PRO A 179 -0.27 12.40 -26.48
C PRO A 179 -1.07 11.13 -26.16
N LEU A 180 -1.12 10.72 -24.88
CA LEU A 180 -1.91 9.57 -24.44
C LEU A 180 -3.41 9.89 -24.46
N MET A 181 -3.82 11.12 -24.12
CA MET A 181 -5.22 11.53 -24.22
C MET A 181 -5.74 11.39 -25.65
N GLU A 182 -4.96 11.83 -26.64
CA GLU A 182 -5.32 11.68 -28.05
C GLU A 182 -5.36 10.20 -28.48
N LYS A 183 -4.37 9.39 -28.05
CA LYS A 183 -4.33 7.95 -28.34
C LYS A 183 -5.57 7.22 -27.84
N TYR A 184 -6.07 7.57 -26.66
CA TYR A 184 -7.17 6.86 -25.99
C TYR A 184 -8.55 7.52 -26.18
N ARG A 185 -8.63 8.69 -26.83
CA ARG A 185 -9.87 9.43 -27.14
C ARG A 185 -11.00 8.59 -27.74
N LYS A 186 -10.65 7.60 -28.58
CA LYS A 186 -11.65 6.72 -29.23
C LYS A 186 -12.22 5.63 -28.31
N LYS A 187 -11.55 5.32 -27.19
CA LYS A 187 -12.00 4.28 -26.24
C LYS A 187 -12.95 4.85 -25.19
N PHE A 188 -12.67 6.04 -24.66
CA PHE A 188 -13.50 6.74 -23.68
C PHE A 188 -13.19 8.24 -23.68
N ASP A 189 -14.14 9.04 -23.20
CA ASP A 189 -13.95 10.48 -22.97
C ASP A 189 -12.92 10.70 -21.86
N ILE A 190 -11.89 11.50 -22.11
CA ILE A 190 -10.86 11.84 -21.12
C ILE A 190 -10.98 13.32 -20.81
N GLU A 191 -11.37 13.63 -19.57
CA GLU A 191 -11.42 14.99 -19.08
C GLU A 191 -10.24 15.22 -18.13
N TYR A 192 -9.42 16.23 -18.41
CA TYR A 192 -8.26 16.59 -17.60
C TYR A 192 -8.53 17.88 -16.82
N VAL A 193 -8.19 17.87 -15.53
CA VAL A 193 -8.42 18.99 -14.61
C VAL A 193 -7.17 19.24 -13.78
N ASP A 194 -6.62 20.45 -13.87
CA ASP A 194 -5.48 20.92 -13.06
C ASP A 194 -5.68 22.26 -12.35
N ASP A 195 -6.66 23.06 -12.77
CA ASP A 195 -6.89 24.41 -12.24
C ASP A 195 -8.36 24.67 -11.83
N LEU A 196 -8.96 23.74 -11.08
CA LEU A 196 -10.25 23.96 -10.42
C LEU A 196 -10.08 24.25 -8.94
N ASP A 197 -10.92 25.12 -8.40
CA ASP A 197 -11.10 25.23 -6.96
C ASP A 197 -11.63 23.91 -6.37
N LEU A 198 -11.40 23.72 -5.07
CA LEU A 198 -11.68 22.44 -4.43
C LEU A 198 -13.18 22.10 -4.44
N GLU A 199 -14.07 23.08 -4.30
CA GLU A 199 -15.52 22.84 -4.23
C GLU A 199 -16.09 22.52 -5.62
N SER A 200 -15.63 23.21 -6.67
CA SER A 200 -15.94 22.86 -8.06
C SER A 200 -15.45 21.47 -8.41
N LEU A 201 -14.24 21.10 -7.98
CA LEU A 201 -13.69 19.77 -8.19
C LEU A 201 -14.52 18.69 -7.48
N LYS A 202 -14.88 18.92 -6.20
CA LYS A 202 -15.77 18.01 -5.46
C LYS A 202 -17.13 17.85 -6.13
N SER A 203 -17.72 18.96 -6.58
CA SER A 203 -18.99 18.96 -7.31
C SER A 203 -18.87 18.11 -8.57
N LYS A 204 -17.82 18.29 -9.38
CA LYS A 204 -17.57 17.50 -10.58
C LYS A 204 -17.45 16.01 -10.27
N VAL A 205 -16.66 15.66 -9.25
CA VAL A 205 -16.46 14.26 -8.80
C VAL A 205 -17.78 13.61 -8.36
N LYS A 206 -18.63 14.34 -7.64
CA LYS A 206 -19.94 13.85 -7.16
C LYS A 206 -20.91 13.50 -8.30
N HIS A 207 -20.81 14.17 -9.44
CA HIS A 207 -21.68 13.98 -10.61
C HIS A 207 -21.19 12.89 -11.58
N LEU A 208 -20.03 12.28 -11.33
CA LEU A 208 -19.55 11.17 -12.16
C LEU A 208 -20.49 9.96 -12.09
N LYS A 209 -20.75 9.34 -13.25
CA LYS A 209 -21.64 8.19 -13.36
C LYS A 209 -20.97 6.93 -12.81
N ARG A 210 -21.54 6.35 -11.74
CA ARG A 210 -20.97 5.25 -10.93
C ARG A 210 -20.44 4.04 -11.70
N ARG A 211 -21.11 3.62 -12.78
CA ARG A 211 -20.80 2.37 -13.51
C ARG A 211 -20.04 2.58 -14.82
N SER A 212 -19.79 3.83 -15.20
CA SER A 212 -19.18 4.17 -16.50
C SER A 212 -18.12 5.26 -16.40
N SER A 213 -17.68 5.59 -15.18
CA SER A 213 -16.64 6.59 -14.97
C SER A 213 -15.60 6.09 -13.98
N ALA A 214 -14.39 6.59 -14.11
CA ALA A 214 -13.27 6.36 -13.18
C ALA A 214 -12.49 7.66 -13.01
N ILE A 215 -11.69 7.73 -11.94
CA ILE A 215 -10.75 8.83 -11.72
C ILE A 215 -9.33 8.28 -11.80
N LEU A 216 -8.45 8.95 -12.54
CA LEU A 216 -7.01 8.82 -12.36
C LEU A 216 -6.51 10.02 -11.57
N PHE A 217 -6.15 9.78 -10.30
CA PHE A 217 -5.68 10.80 -9.39
C PHE A 217 -4.16 10.86 -9.44
N ILE A 218 -3.63 11.99 -9.93
CA ILE A 218 -2.19 12.22 -10.10
C ILE A 218 -1.69 12.98 -8.87
N LEU A 219 -1.97 14.28 -8.80
CA LEU A 219 -1.57 15.17 -7.73
C LEU A 219 -2.68 16.19 -7.46
N LEU A 220 -2.74 16.67 -6.23
CA LEU A 220 -3.60 17.80 -5.86
C LEU A 220 -2.95 18.54 -4.70
N PHE A 221 -2.37 19.70 -5.00
CA PHE A 221 -1.83 20.59 -4.00
C PHE A 221 -2.75 21.81 -3.80
N LYS A 222 -3.38 21.90 -2.63
CA LYS A 222 -4.04 23.11 -2.13
C LYS A 222 -3.32 23.61 -0.88
N LYS A 223 -3.22 24.93 -0.75
CA LYS A 223 -2.56 25.60 0.40
C LYS A 223 -3.16 25.10 1.71
N ASN A 224 -2.32 24.97 2.74
CA ASN A 224 -2.67 24.56 4.11
C ASN A 224 -3.15 23.11 4.30
N LEU A 225 -3.17 22.29 3.25
CA LEU A 225 -3.51 20.88 3.33
C LEU A 225 -2.33 20.01 2.90
N THR A 226 -2.10 18.94 3.64
CA THR A 226 -1.19 17.88 3.22
C THR A 226 -1.74 17.16 2.00
N GLN A 227 -0.86 16.46 1.27
CA GLN A 227 -1.22 15.68 0.09
C GLN A 227 -2.30 14.63 0.38
N GLN A 228 -2.25 13.98 1.54
CA GLN A 228 -3.26 13.02 1.98
C GLN A 228 -4.60 13.69 2.31
N GLN A 229 -4.57 14.87 2.95
CA GLN A 229 -5.79 15.63 3.23
C GLN A 229 -6.46 16.09 1.93
N ASN A 230 -5.69 16.58 0.96
CA ASN A 230 -6.21 16.95 -0.37
C ASN A 230 -6.89 15.76 -1.06
N PHE A 231 -6.25 14.59 -1.05
CA PHE A 231 -6.85 13.37 -1.60
C PHE A 231 -8.15 12.98 -0.89
N LYS A 232 -8.18 13.03 0.45
CA LYS A 232 -9.38 12.69 1.24
C LYS A 232 -10.60 13.55 0.87
N GLN A 233 -10.39 14.82 0.54
CA GLN A 233 -11.48 15.70 0.07
C GLN A 233 -12.17 15.16 -1.18
N ILE A 234 -11.41 14.56 -2.10
CA ILE A 234 -11.93 13.94 -3.32
C ILE A 234 -12.52 12.56 -3.02
N LYS A 235 -11.80 11.75 -2.23
CA LYS A 235 -12.23 10.40 -1.87
C LYS A 235 -13.60 10.38 -1.19
N ASN A 236 -13.85 11.31 -0.26
CA ASN A 236 -15.08 11.35 0.53
C ASN A 236 -16.35 11.61 -0.31
N VAL A 237 -16.21 12.33 -1.42
CA VAL A 237 -17.33 12.64 -2.33
C VAL A 237 -17.41 11.69 -3.52
N SER A 238 -16.35 10.91 -3.78
CA SER A 238 -16.29 10.01 -4.92
C SER A 238 -17.15 8.77 -4.74
N ARG A 239 -17.95 8.49 -5.77
CA ARG A 239 -18.75 7.27 -5.91
C ARG A 239 -18.21 6.34 -7.00
N VAL A 240 -17.04 6.65 -7.55
CA VAL A 240 -16.40 5.93 -8.65
C VAL A 240 -15.01 5.43 -8.20
N PRO A 241 -14.48 4.38 -8.84
CA PRO A 241 -13.13 3.91 -8.53
C PRO A 241 -12.09 4.99 -8.84
N ILE A 242 -11.13 5.14 -7.93
CA ILE A 242 -10.01 6.08 -8.06
C ILE A 242 -8.74 5.27 -8.21
N TYR A 243 -8.04 5.44 -9.33
CA TYR A 243 -6.70 4.90 -9.57
C TYR A 243 -5.66 5.95 -9.20
N GLY A 244 -4.47 5.52 -8.81
CA GLY A 244 -3.36 6.40 -8.47
C GLY A 244 -2.08 6.03 -9.22
N LEU A 245 -1.04 6.85 -9.04
CA LEU A 245 0.29 6.59 -9.61
C LEU A 245 1.35 6.29 -8.54
N TRP A 246 1.03 6.53 -7.26
CA TRP A 246 1.92 6.29 -6.12
C TRP A 246 1.23 5.48 -5.01
N ASP A 247 2.02 4.68 -4.31
CA ASP A 247 1.57 3.77 -3.24
C ASP A 247 1.11 4.46 -1.96
N PHE A 248 1.62 5.67 -1.66
CA PHE A 248 1.21 6.42 -0.47
C PHE A 248 -0.26 6.85 -0.47
N TYR A 249 -0.98 6.70 -1.59
CA TYR A 249 -2.43 6.87 -1.67
C TYR A 249 -3.23 5.59 -1.40
N LEU A 250 -2.61 4.40 -1.45
CA LEU A 250 -3.28 3.09 -1.43
C LEU A 250 -4.15 2.92 -0.18
N ASN A 251 -3.55 3.01 0.99
CA ASN A 251 -4.27 2.98 2.28
C ASN A 251 -5.11 4.24 2.57
N GLN A 252 -5.16 5.22 1.66
CA GLN A 252 -5.99 6.41 1.79
C GLN A 252 -7.32 6.27 1.02
N GLY A 253 -7.46 5.24 0.16
CA GLY A 253 -8.71 4.91 -0.52
C GLY A 253 -8.67 4.97 -2.05
N ILE A 254 -7.48 5.00 -2.68
CA ILE A 254 -7.41 4.59 -4.10
C ILE A 254 -7.65 3.09 -4.20
N MET A 255 -8.20 2.66 -5.32
CA MET A 255 -8.33 1.25 -5.67
C MET A 255 -6.98 0.60 -5.92
N GLY A 256 -6.06 1.33 -6.56
CA GLY A 256 -4.77 0.80 -6.97
C GLY A 256 -4.32 1.31 -8.32
N GLY A 257 -3.36 0.61 -8.90
CA GLY A 257 -2.74 0.96 -10.17
C GLY A 257 -1.42 0.25 -10.37
N LEU A 258 -0.71 0.61 -11.43
CA LEU A 258 0.73 0.39 -11.51
C LEU A 258 1.41 1.53 -10.76
N LEU A 259 1.74 1.28 -9.49
CA LEU A 259 2.15 2.31 -8.56
C LEU A 259 3.68 2.40 -8.46
N THR A 260 4.16 3.63 -8.38
CA THR A 260 5.53 3.94 -7.97
C THR A 260 5.61 3.87 -6.46
N SER A 261 6.56 3.11 -5.92
CA SER A 261 6.66 2.83 -4.49
C SER A 261 7.98 3.28 -3.89
N GLY A 262 7.90 4.01 -2.76
CA GLY A 262 9.09 4.39 -2.00
C GLY A 262 9.81 3.17 -1.41
N LEU A 263 9.04 2.14 -1.04
CA LEU A 263 9.60 0.86 -0.58
C LEU A 263 10.40 0.19 -1.70
N SER A 264 9.85 0.08 -2.91
CA SER A 264 10.54 -0.54 -4.05
C SER A 264 11.79 0.23 -4.48
N GLN A 265 11.78 1.56 -4.39
CA GLN A 265 12.96 2.41 -4.59
C GLN A 265 14.05 2.09 -3.54
N GLY A 266 13.69 2.03 -2.25
CA GLY A 266 14.61 1.70 -1.17
C GLY A 266 15.16 0.27 -1.24
N GLU A 267 14.34 -0.71 -1.64
CA GLU A 267 14.77 -2.10 -1.88
C GLU A 267 15.79 -2.19 -3.02
N ALA A 268 15.52 -1.52 -4.15
CA ALA A 268 16.42 -1.50 -5.29
C ALA A 268 17.77 -0.83 -4.95
N VAL A 269 17.75 0.30 -4.23
CA VAL A 269 18.97 0.95 -3.75
C VAL A 269 19.73 0.09 -2.76
N SER A 270 19.04 -0.57 -1.82
CA SER A 270 19.69 -1.44 -0.85
C SER A 270 20.46 -2.56 -1.53
N LYS A 271 19.89 -3.13 -2.60
CA LYS A 271 20.59 -4.12 -3.42
C LYS A 271 21.86 -3.55 -4.05
N MET A 272 21.82 -2.32 -4.56
CA MET A 272 23.00 -1.63 -5.12
C MET A 272 24.06 -1.34 -4.05
N VAL A 273 23.66 -0.94 -2.84
CA VAL A 273 24.56 -0.74 -1.69
C VAL A 273 25.31 -2.03 -1.37
N ILE A 274 24.57 -3.14 -1.24
CA ILE A 274 25.14 -4.47 -0.96
C ILE A 274 26.08 -4.90 -2.10
N ASP A 275 25.68 -4.68 -3.35
CA ASP A 275 26.50 -5.00 -4.51
C ASP A 275 27.85 -4.27 -4.50
N ILE A 276 27.89 -3.01 -4.08
CA ILE A 276 29.11 -2.21 -4.01
C ILE A 276 29.95 -2.58 -2.79
N LEU A 277 29.36 -2.63 -1.59
CA LEU A 277 30.09 -2.73 -0.34
C LEU A 277 30.45 -4.18 0.06
N HIS A 278 29.61 -5.15 -0.29
CA HIS A 278 29.79 -6.56 0.07
C HIS A 278 30.25 -7.41 -1.12
N ASN A 279 29.62 -7.23 -2.28
CA ASN A 279 29.97 -8.00 -3.49
C ASN A 279 31.15 -7.38 -4.26
N ASN A 280 31.74 -6.29 -3.77
CA ASN A 280 32.88 -5.58 -4.36
C ASN A 280 32.69 -5.23 -5.85
N LYS A 281 31.45 -4.98 -6.29
CA LYS A 281 31.19 -4.53 -7.66
C LYS A 281 31.62 -3.08 -7.82
N ASN A 282 32.23 -2.77 -8.95
CA ASN A 282 32.51 -1.39 -9.30
C ASN A 282 31.18 -0.68 -9.62
N ILE A 283 30.99 0.54 -9.10
CA ILE A 283 29.79 1.35 -9.36
C ILE A 283 29.54 1.56 -10.85
N LYS A 284 30.59 1.62 -11.68
CA LYS A 284 30.49 1.79 -13.14
C LYS A 284 29.81 0.60 -13.84
N ASP A 285 29.89 -0.58 -13.24
CA ASP A 285 29.33 -1.81 -13.79
C ASP A 285 27.87 -2.01 -13.36
N ILE A 286 27.38 -1.16 -12.43
CA ILE A 286 25.99 -1.20 -11.96
C ILE A 286 25.18 -0.18 -12.77
N PRO A 287 24.30 -0.63 -13.69
CA PRO A 287 23.54 0.28 -14.53
C PRO A 287 22.51 1.06 -13.72
N ILE A 288 22.26 2.30 -14.13
CA ILE A 288 21.12 3.07 -13.65
C ILE A 288 19.83 2.34 -14.08
N ILE A 289 18.96 2.09 -13.11
CA ILE A 289 17.63 1.54 -13.36
C ILE A 289 16.75 2.68 -13.86
N GLU A 290 16.69 2.84 -15.19
CA GLU A 290 15.90 3.89 -15.85
C GLU A 290 14.39 3.58 -15.80
N LYS A 291 14.00 2.30 -15.84
CA LYS A 291 12.61 1.88 -15.65
C LYS A 291 12.34 1.66 -14.17
N SER A 292 11.62 2.60 -13.56
CA SER A 292 11.22 2.52 -12.15
C SER A 292 10.60 1.15 -11.81
N PRO A 293 10.95 0.53 -10.67
CA PRO A 293 10.43 -0.76 -10.24
C PRO A 293 8.99 -0.64 -9.73
N ASN A 294 8.08 -0.23 -10.62
CA ASN A 294 6.67 -0.04 -10.31
C ASN A 294 5.99 -1.40 -10.16
N ALA A 295 5.06 -1.48 -9.22
CA ALA A 295 4.32 -2.71 -8.94
C ALA A 295 2.82 -2.49 -9.14
N TYR A 296 2.13 -3.53 -9.65
CA TYR A 296 0.68 -3.53 -9.64
C TYR A 296 0.20 -3.76 -8.20
N MET A 297 -0.38 -2.72 -7.60
CA MET A 297 -0.81 -2.73 -6.21
C MET A 297 -2.26 -2.30 -6.10
N PHE A 298 -3.04 -3.00 -5.29
CA PHE A 298 -4.48 -2.73 -5.13
C PHE A 298 -4.95 -2.88 -3.68
N ASP A 299 -5.97 -2.12 -3.30
CA ASP A 299 -6.67 -2.28 -2.02
C ASP A 299 -7.90 -3.18 -2.19
N TYR A 300 -7.90 -4.31 -1.48
CA TYR A 300 -9.00 -5.28 -1.52
C TYR A 300 -10.36 -4.67 -1.16
N LYS A 301 -10.42 -3.75 -0.19
CA LYS A 301 -11.68 -3.14 0.24
C LYS A 301 -12.29 -2.32 -0.89
N GLU A 302 -11.47 -1.61 -1.64
CA GLU A 302 -11.90 -0.81 -2.78
C GLU A 302 -12.24 -1.68 -4.00
N LEU A 303 -11.44 -2.72 -4.29
CA LEU A 303 -11.77 -3.71 -5.33
C LEU A 303 -13.14 -4.34 -5.07
N ASN A 304 -13.38 -4.80 -3.85
CA ASN A 304 -14.65 -5.41 -3.45
C ASN A 304 -15.81 -4.41 -3.49
N LYS A 305 -15.60 -3.16 -3.04
CA LYS A 305 -16.61 -2.08 -3.08
C LYS A 305 -17.12 -1.79 -4.49
N PHE A 306 -16.23 -1.83 -5.48
CA PHE A 306 -16.58 -1.56 -6.88
C PHE A 306 -16.81 -2.84 -7.71
N ASN A 307 -16.69 -4.02 -7.09
CA ASN A 307 -16.82 -5.32 -7.73
C ASN A 307 -15.91 -5.44 -8.97
N ILE A 308 -14.64 -5.05 -8.80
CA ILE A 308 -13.59 -5.16 -9.81
C ILE A 308 -12.67 -6.31 -9.44
N ASP A 309 -12.51 -7.25 -10.37
CA ASP A 309 -11.57 -8.35 -10.24
C ASP A 309 -10.30 -8.03 -11.04
N VAL A 310 -9.15 -8.17 -10.38
CA VAL A 310 -7.82 -7.98 -10.98
C VAL A 310 -7.16 -9.32 -11.32
N HIS A 311 -7.67 -10.43 -10.77
CA HIS A 311 -7.15 -11.76 -11.04
C HIS A 311 -7.39 -12.14 -12.51
N GLY A 312 -6.37 -12.64 -13.19
CA GLY A 312 -6.40 -12.95 -14.63
C GLY A 312 -6.21 -11.74 -15.55
N ALA A 313 -6.46 -10.52 -15.07
CA ALA A 313 -6.11 -9.31 -15.82
C ALA A 313 -4.64 -8.90 -15.61
N ILE A 314 -4.10 -9.14 -14.43
CA ILE A 314 -2.75 -8.77 -14.03
C ILE A 314 -2.03 -9.97 -13.43
N GLU A 315 -0.78 -10.15 -13.83
CA GLU A 315 0.10 -11.18 -13.25
C GLU A 315 0.65 -10.70 -11.90
N ASN A 316 0.50 -11.53 -10.87
CA ASN A 316 1.05 -11.31 -9.53
C ASN A 316 0.78 -9.92 -8.91
N PRO A 317 -0.48 -9.43 -8.85
CA PRO A 317 -0.79 -8.17 -8.20
C PRO A 317 -0.56 -8.26 -6.68
N ILE A 318 -0.01 -7.20 -6.10
CA ILE A 318 0.08 -7.04 -4.64
C ILE A 318 -1.26 -6.49 -4.16
N ILE A 319 -2.00 -7.31 -3.40
CA ILE A 319 -3.29 -6.91 -2.83
C ILE A 319 -3.10 -6.66 -1.33
N ILE A 320 -3.34 -5.42 -0.91
CA ILE A 320 -3.33 -5.05 0.51
C ILE A 320 -4.74 -5.13 1.10
N ASN A 321 -4.83 -5.21 2.42
CA ASN A 321 -6.10 -5.27 3.15
C ASN A 321 -6.99 -6.48 2.75
N GLU A 322 -6.41 -7.50 2.13
CA GLU A 322 -7.11 -8.75 1.84
C GLU A 322 -7.41 -9.48 3.16
N PRO A 323 -8.68 -9.86 3.44
CA PRO A 323 -8.99 -10.65 4.61
C PRO A 323 -8.23 -11.97 4.53
N SER A 324 -7.72 -12.42 5.68
CA SER A 324 -6.94 -13.66 5.74
C SER A 324 -7.71 -14.81 5.07
N LYS A 325 -6.99 -15.68 4.36
CA LYS A 325 -7.59 -16.86 3.68
C LYS A 325 -8.44 -17.71 4.66
N LEU A 326 -8.09 -17.71 5.94
CA LEU A 326 -8.85 -18.33 7.03
C LEU A 326 -10.23 -17.68 7.19
N TYR A 327 -10.31 -16.35 7.25
CA TYR A 327 -11.59 -15.65 7.37
C TYR A 327 -12.54 -15.98 6.21
N ARG A 328 -12.05 -15.98 4.96
CA ARG A 328 -12.87 -16.32 3.79
C ARG A 328 -13.29 -17.80 3.74
N LYS A 329 -12.43 -18.72 4.23
CA LYS A 329 -12.73 -20.16 4.29
C LYS A 329 -13.75 -20.50 5.39
N TYR A 330 -13.62 -19.89 6.56
CA TYR A 330 -14.45 -20.23 7.72
C TYR A 330 -15.79 -19.49 7.76
N THR A 331 -15.92 -18.29 7.20
CA THR A 331 -17.20 -17.55 7.19
C THR A 331 -18.34 -18.32 6.52
N LYS A 332 -18.10 -18.99 5.38
CA LYS A 332 -19.10 -19.86 4.73
C LYS A 332 -19.47 -21.06 5.61
N THR A 333 -18.46 -21.70 6.21
CA THR A 333 -18.65 -22.85 7.10
C THR A 333 -19.41 -22.47 8.37
N LEU A 334 -19.11 -21.28 8.92
CA LEU A 334 -19.73 -20.73 10.11
C LEU A 334 -21.18 -20.33 9.83
N LEU A 335 -21.48 -19.72 8.67
CA LEU A 335 -22.86 -19.43 8.24
C LEU A 335 -23.67 -20.73 8.08
N LEU A 336 -23.09 -21.76 7.45
CA LEU A 336 -23.74 -23.07 7.31
C LEU A 336 -24.01 -23.69 8.69
N ALA A 337 -23.04 -23.67 9.59
CA ALA A 337 -23.20 -24.16 10.96
C ALA A 337 -24.30 -23.39 11.72
N LEU A 338 -24.38 -22.08 11.54
CA LEU A 338 -25.41 -21.23 12.16
C LEU A 338 -26.82 -21.56 11.63
N ILE A 339 -26.95 -21.80 10.33
CA ILE A 339 -28.20 -22.29 9.71
C ILE A 339 -28.58 -23.65 10.29
N VAL A 340 -27.63 -24.59 10.40
CA VAL A 340 -27.87 -25.92 10.99
C VAL A 340 -28.30 -25.81 12.45
N ILE A 341 -27.63 -24.98 13.26
CA ILE A 341 -28.01 -24.74 14.65
C ILE A 341 -29.42 -24.15 14.73
N MET A 342 -29.77 -23.20 13.86
CA MET A 342 -31.11 -22.60 13.81
C MET A 342 -32.20 -23.63 13.48
N ILE A 343 -31.92 -24.53 12.52
CA ILE A 343 -32.82 -25.64 12.16
C ILE A 343 -32.97 -26.61 13.35
N LEU A 344 -31.88 -27.04 13.96
CA LEU A 344 -31.90 -27.93 15.13
C LEU A 344 -32.65 -27.31 16.31
N THR A 345 -32.44 -26.04 16.57
CA THR A 345 -33.13 -25.30 17.64
C THR A 345 -34.64 -25.24 17.37
N THR A 346 -35.03 -25.00 16.12
CA THR A 346 -36.43 -25.01 15.70
C THR A 346 -37.06 -26.38 15.89
N ILE A 347 -36.37 -27.46 15.48
CA ILE A 347 -36.82 -28.84 15.68
C ILE A 347 -37.03 -29.14 17.17
N VAL A 348 -36.06 -28.79 18.02
CA VAL A 348 -36.15 -28.98 19.48
C VAL A 348 -37.36 -28.24 20.05
N PHE A 349 -37.63 -27.01 19.59
CA PHE A 349 -38.79 -26.25 20.05
C PHE A 349 -40.13 -26.88 19.62
N VAL A 350 -40.21 -27.36 18.37
CA VAL A 350 -41.39 -28.07 17.85
C VAL A 350 -41.62 -29.37 18.64
N LEU A 351 -40.58 -30.16 18.88
CA LEU A 351 -40.66 -31.39 19.67
C LEU A 351 -41.12 -31.09 21.10
N LYS A 352 -40.56 -30.05 21.74
CA LYS A 352 -40.97 -29.62 23.09
C LYS A 352 -42.45 -29.22 23.12
N LYS A 353 -42.93 -28.47 22.13
CA LYS A 353 -44.35 -28.10 22.02
C LYS A 353 -45.24 -29.32 21.84
N ASN A 354 -44.81 -30.29 21.02
CA ASN A 354 -45.56 -31.53 20.79
C ASN A 354 -45.64 -32.39 22.06
N ILE A 355 -44.53 -32.56 22.78
CA ILE A 355 -44.49 -33.31 24.05
C ILE A 355 -45.38 -32.65 25.10
N ASN A 356 -45.33 -31.32 25.24
CA ASN A 356 -46.17 -30.61 26.19
C ASN A 356 -47.66 -30.75 25.86
N LYS A 357 -48.03 -30.64 24.57
CA LYS A 357 -49.40 -30.86 24.10
C LYS A 357 -49.86 -32.29 24.39
N ARG A 358 -49.00 -33.29 24.16
CA ARG A 358 -49.29 -34.69 24.52
C ARG A 358 -49.56 -34.87 26.00
N LYS A 359 -48.69 -34.33 26.86
CA LYS A 359 -48.86 -34.39 28.33
C LYS A 359 -50.14 -33.71 28.81
N GLU A 360 -50.52 -32.60 28.17
CA GLU A 360 -51.78 -31.91 28.47
C GLU A 360 -53.00 -32.76 28.09
N ILE A 361 -52.99 -33.36 26.89
CA ILE A 361 -54.05 -34.27 26.45
C ILE A 361 -54.14 -35.50 27.37
N GLU A 362 -53.01 -36.09 27.76
CA GLU A 362 -52.97 -37.22 28.69
C GLU A 362 -53.58 -36.87 30.06
N ARG A 363 -53.26 -35.68 30.61
CA ARG A 363 -53.86 -35.21 31.87
C ARG A 363 -55.37 -35.01 31.75
N VAL A 364 -55.84 -34.40 30.66
CA VAL A 364 -57.28 -34.20 30.41
C VAL A 364 -57.98 -35.56 30.29
N LEU A 365 -57.36 -36.53 29.61
CA LEU A 365 -57.89 -37.89 29.48
C LEU A 365 -57.99 -38.59 30.85
N GLN A 366 -56.94 -38.51 31.66
CA GLN A 366 -56.93 -39.09 33.01
C GLN A 366 -58.00 -38.48 33.91
N ASN A 367 -58.14 -37.15 33.91
CA ASN A 367 -59.19 -36.47 34.66
C ASN A 367 -60.59 -36.89 34.22
N LYS A 368 -60.80 -37.07 32.91
CA LYS A 368 -62.08 -37.55 32.36
C LYS A 368 -62.38 -38.98 32.80
N VAL A 369 -61.41 -39.90 32.72
CA VAL A 369 -61.57 -41.28 33.19
C VAL A 369 -61.88 -41.35 34.69
N GLN A 370 -61.21 -40.53 35.52
CA GLN A 370 -61.50 -40.47 36.96
C GLN A 370 -62.90 -39.91 37.24
N PHE A 371 -63.31 -38.87 36.51
CA PHE A 371 -64.64 -38.30 36.61
C PHE A 371 -65.73 -39.30 36.20
N ASP A 372 -65.55 -39.96 35.05
CA ASP A 372 -66.46 -41.00 34.56
C ASP A 372 -66.56 -42.14 35.59
N LYS A 373 -65.44 -42.59 36.18
CA LYS A 373 -65.44 -43.61 37.23
C LYS A 373 -66.19 -43.16 38.50
N ALA A 374 -65.97 -41.94 38.96
CA ALA A 374 -66.67 -41.39 40.13
C ALA A 374 -68.19 -41.25 39.88
N LEU A 375 -68.60 -40.89 38.66
CA LEU A 375 -70.02 -40.90 38.27
C LEU A 375 -70.61 -42.31 38.30
N LEU A 376 -69.88 -43.31 37.79
CA LEU A 376 -70.35 -44.71 37.82
C LEU A 376 -70.46 -45.25 39.25
N ASP A 377 -69.49 -44.96 40.11
CA ASP A 377 -69.48 -45.40 41.51
C ASP A 377 -70.58 -44.73 42.37
N THR A 378 -71.15 -43.59 41.92
CA THR A 378 -72.21 -42.87 42.64
C THR A 378 -73.63 -43.19 42.16
N ILE A 379 -73.79 -43.98 41.09
CA ILE A 379 -75.11 -44.41 40.63
C ILE A 379 -75.60 -45.56 41.53
N PRO A 380 -76.77 -45.41 42.19
CA PRO A 380 -77.26 -46.38 43.19
C PRO A 380 -77.79 -47.69 42.59
N ASN A 381 -77.78 -47.83 41.26
CA ASN A 381 -78.27 -49.00 40.53
C ASN A 381 -77.11 -49.72 39.81
N PRO A 382 -77.10 -51.06 39.75
CA PRO A 382 -76.08 -51.79 39.00
C PRO A 382 -76.16 -51.46 37.51
N ILE A 383 -75.03 -51.03 36.94
CA ILE A 383 -74.89 -50.71 35.52
C ILE A 383 -74.29 -51.91 34.80
N TYR A 384 -75.02 -52.48 33.85
CA TYR A 384 -74.55 -53.57 33.00
C TYR A 384 -74.09 -53.01 31.65
N TYR A 385 -72.84 -53.30 31.29
CA TYR A 385 -72.32 -53.03 29.95
C TYR A 385 -72.34 -54.33 29.15
N LYS A 386 -72.83 -54.25 27.92
CA LYS A 386 -72.88 -55.35 26.96
C LYS A 386 -72.09 -54.92 25.74
N ASN A 387 -71.15 -55.72 25.25
CA ASN A 387 -70.46 -55.37 24.01
C ASN A 387 -71.40 -55.55 22.78
N VAL A 388 -70.94 -55.14 21.60
CA VAL A 388 -71.69 -55.33 20.33
C VAL A 388 -72.00 -56.80 20.01
N ASP A 389 -71.25 -57.74 20.59
CA ASP A 389 -71.44 -59.19 20.43
C ASP A 389 -72.34 -59.82 21.51
N GLY A 390 -72.82 -59.03 22.45
CA GLY A 390 -73.87 -59.45 23.36
C GLY A 390 -73.42 -60.23 24.61
N VAL A 391 -72.18 -60.08 25.07
CA VAL A 391 -71.75 -60.56 26.40
C VAL A 391 -71.61 -59.41 27.38
#